data_AF-K8EH68-F1
#
_entry.id   AF-K8EH68-F1
#
_cell.length_a   1.000
_cell.length_b   1.000
_cell.length_c   1.000
_cell.angle_alpha   90.00
_cell.angle_beta   90.00
_cell.angle_gamma   90.00
#
_symmetry.space_group_name_H-M   'P 1'
#
loop_
_entity.id
_entity.type
_entity.pdbx_description
1 polymer ?
#
loop_
_entity_poly.entity_id
_entity_poly.type
_entity_poly.pdbx_seq_one_letter_code
_entity_poly.pdbx_strand_id
1 'polypeptide(L)'
;MSTKINGFMTLRSEPDAPARSVTSDDVSSWPEIERQLVKACAIFAGDSSVNGRMQAAGQLGPHTTHDAVSEMSVVEVFTTAYEGSLEDCSTILDVHYRLLAETLIQGNTELVEHVYEKFAALPPRLRKSSLRATAACAEAGLLHTREEYEMMNAVLSEVVESGDADEGALMEFEKNNAMLKAMDDMLEAMLKNVSDW
;
A
#
# COMPACT_ATOMS: atom_id res chain seq x y z
N MET A 1 -15.36 -15.96 -2.62
CA MET A 1 -14.88 -15.88 -4.01
C MET A 1 -13.46 -15.34 -3.93
N SER A 2 -12.46 -16.16 -4.29
CA SER A 2 -11.04 -15.76 -4.25
C SER A 2 -10.74 -14.99 -5.53
N THR A 3 -10.58 -13.67 -5.40
CA THR A 3 -10.02 -12.84 -6.45
C THR A 3 -8.53 -13.13 -6.49
N LYS A 4 -8.13 -14.11 -7.30
CA LYS A 4 -6.71 -14.32 -7.59
C LYS A 4 -6.23 -13.08 -8.33
N ILE A 5 -5.50 -12.21 -7.63
CA ILE A 5 -4.65 -11.21 -8.24
C ILE A 5 -3.56 -12.01 -8.95
N ASN A 6 -3.78 -12.31 -10.23
CA ASN A 6 -2.77 -12.92 -11.07
C ASN A 6 -1.67 -11.87 -11.21
N GLY A 7 -0.55 -12.04 -10.50
CA GLY A 7 0.62 -11.17 -10.64
C GLY A 7 0.97 -10.98 -12.11
N PHE A 8 0.82 -9.76 -12.60
CA PHE A 8 0.95 -9.44 -14.01
C PHE A 8 1.85 -8.20 -14.17
N MET A 9 3.15 -8.41 -14.37
CA MET A 9 3.97 -7.54 -15.22
C MET A 9 5.16 -8.31 -15.78
N THR A 10 5.06 -8.76 -17.03
CA THR A 10 6.23 -9.20 -17.81
C THR A 10 7.02 -7.95 -18.22
N LEU A 11 7.94 -7.52 -17.36
CA LEU A 11 8.86 -6.41 -17.62
C LEU A 11 9.88 -6.82 -18.69
N ARG A 12 9.51 -6.72 -19.97
CA ARG A 12 10.49 -6.71 -21.07
C ARG A 12 10.09 -5.76 -22.19
N SER A 13 10.58 -4.53 -22.07
CA SER A 13 11.11 -3.73 -23.18
C SER A 13 11.91 -2.57 -22.57
N GLU A 14 13.21 -2.54 -22.83
CA GLU A 14 14.17 -1.54 -22.33
C GLU A 14 13.63 -0.10 -22.40
N PRO A 15 13.79 0.72 -21.35
CA PRO A 15 13.65 2.16 -21.49
C PRO A 15 15.03 2.79 -21.78
N ASP A 16 15.14 3.55 -22.87
CA ASP A 16 16.31 4.39 -23.22
C ASP A 16 16.61 5.51 -22.19
N ALA A 17 15.89 5.57 -21.07
CA ALA A 17 16.07 6.54 -19.98
C ALA A 17 15.58 5.95 -18.64
N PRO A 18 16.23 6.27 -17.50
CA PRO A 18 15.81 5.78 -16.20
C PRO A 18 14.37 6.19 -15.91
N ALA A 19 13.55 5.22 -15.51
CA ALA A 19 12.17 5.45 -15.08
C ALA A 19 12.15 6.49 -13.96
N ARG A 20 11.32 7.53 -14.09
CA ARG A 20 11.06 8.43 -12.96
C ARG A 20 10.20 7.68 -11.94
N SER A 21 10.34 8.02 -10.68
CA SER A 21 9.57 7.45 -9.59
C SER A 21 8.78 8.52 -8.83
N VAL A 22 7.89 8.05 -7.96
CA VAL A 22 7.38 8.85 -6.86
C VAL A 22 8.52 9.26 -5.93
N THR A 23 8.33 10.37 -5.24
CA THR A 23 9.29 11.00 -4.33
C THR A 23 8.63 11.27 -3.00
N SER A 24 9.43 11.34 -1.93
CA SER A 24 8.91 11.51 -0.57
C SER A 24 8.02 12.74 -0.35
N ASP A 25 8.19 13.78 -1.18
CA ASP A 25 7.42 15.03 -1.12
C ASP A 25 6.01 14.91 -1.74
N ASP A 26 5.69 13.80 -2.41
CA ASP A 26 4.38 13.61 -3.04
C ASP A 26 3.27 13.29 -2.01
N VAL A 27 3.65 12.92 -0.79
CA VAL A 27 2.73 12.46 0.27
C VAL A 27 3.15 13.00 1.62
N SER A 28 2.24 12.97 2.59
CA SER A 28 2.53 13.42 3.95
C SER A 28 3.70 12.65 4.55
N SER A 29 4.52 13.30 5.37
CA SER A 29 5.54 12.62 6.17
C SER A 29 4.92 11.80 7.30
N TRP A 30 5.63 10.79 7.83
CA TRP A 30 5.12 10.00 8.97
C TRP A 30 4.67 10.86 10.18
N PRO A 31 5.41 11.92 10.60
CA PRO A 31 4.93 12.81 11.66
C PRO A 31 3.65 13.59 11.30
N GLU A 32 3.43 13.89 10.02
CA GLU A 32 2.18 14.51 9.56
C GLU A 32 1.03 13.51 9.60
N ILE A 33 1.27 12.28 9.16
CA ILE A 33 0.30 11.18 9.22
C ILE A 33 -0.10 10.89 10.67
N GLU A 34 0.85 10.87 11.61
CA GLU A 34 0.55 10.72 13.04
C GLU A 34 -0.37 11.85 13.54
N ARG A 35 -0.11 13.09 13.15
CA ARG A 35 -1.00 14.23 13.48
C ARG A 35 -2.37 14.08 12.84
N GLN A 36 -2.46 13.60 11.60
CA GLN A 36 -3.73 13.32 10.93
C GLN A 36 -4.51 12.23 11.67
N LEU A 37 -3.84 11.15 12.08
CA LEU A 37 -4.43 10.05 12.84
C LEU A 37 -4.99 10.53 14.17
N VAL A 38 -4.21 11.29 14.95
CA VAL A 38 -4.68 11.87 16.23
C VAL A 38 -5.91 12.74 16.01
N LYS A 39 -5.92 13.56 14.96
CA LYS A 39 -7.08 14.40 14.61
C LYS A 39 -8.29 13.54 14.20
N ALA A 40 -8.09 12.49 13.41
CA ALA A 40 -9.16 11.60 12.99
C ALA A 40 -9.77 10.86 14.18
N CYS A 41 -8.94 10.32 15.08
CA CYS A 41 -9.40 9.70 16.34
C CYS A 41 -10.23 10.66 17.19
N ALA A 42 -9.86 11.95 17.24
CA ALA A 42 -10.64 12.96 17.96
C ALA A 42 -11.99 13.27 17.27
N ILE A 43 -12.01 13.32 15.94
CA ILE A 43 -13.24 13.58 15.15
C ILE A 43 -14.24 12.43 15.30
N PHE A 44 -13.75 11.18 15.24
CA PHE A 44 -14.57 9.98 15.29
C PHE A 44 -14.69 9.38 16.70
N ALA A 45 -14.44 10.18 17.74
CA ALA A 45 -14.52 9.71 19.12
C ALA A 45 -15.92 9.14 19.43
N GLY A 46 -15.98 7.87 19.82
CA GLY A 46 -17.22 7.15 20.11
C GLY A 46 -17.86 6.45 18.90
N ASP A 47 -17.31 6.59 17.70
CA ASP A 47 -17.75 5.84 16.51
C ASP A 47 -16.90 4.56 16.35
N SER A 48 -17.46 3.42 16.77
CA SER A 48 -16.76 2.15 16.68
C SER A 48 -16.54 1.66 15.24
N SER A 49 -17.30 2.17 14.27
CA SER A 49 -17.22 1.71 12.87
C SER A 49 -15.89 2.04 12.19
N VAL A 50 -15.14 3.01 12.73
CA VAL A 50 -13.83 3.41 12.18
C VAL A 50 -12.65 2.85 12.98
N ASN A 51 -12.89 2.22 14.13
CA ASN A 51 -11.84 1.78 15.05
C ASN A 51 -10.82 0.87 14.37
N GLY A 52 -11.28 -0.11 13.58
CA GLY A 52 -10.39 -1.00 12.83
C GLY A 52 -9.44 -0.25 11.90
N ARG A 53 -9.95 0.76 11.16
CA ARG A 53 -9.13 1.59 10.26
C ARG A 53 -8.11 2.44 11.02
N MET A 54 -8.52 3.07 12.13
CA MET A 54 -7.61 3.92 12.92
C MET A 54 -6.51 3.09 13.59
N GLN A 55 -6.85 1.90 14.10
CA GLN A 55 -5.87 0.97 14.65
C GLN A 55 -4.91 0.46 13.57
N ALA A 56 -5.43 0.09 12.39
CA ALA A 56 -4.61 -0.34 11.26
C ALA A 56 -3.64 0.77 10.82
N ALA A 57 -4.13 2.01 10.69
CA ALA A 57 -3.27 3.16 10.36
C ALA A 57 -2.17 3.39 11.40
N GLY A 58 -2.48 3.23 12.69
CA GLY A 58 -1.53 3.37 13.78
C GLY A 58 -0.46 2.26 13.85
N GLN A 59 -0.65 1.15 13.15
CA GLN A 59 0.37 0.10 13.04
C GLN A 59 1.38 0.35 11.91
N LEU A 60 1.05 1.20 10.95
CA LEU A 60 1.96 1.54 9.87
C LEU A 60 3.02 2.53 10.35
N GLY A 61 4.22 2.44 9.79
CA GLY A 61 5.27 3.41 10.02
C GLY A 61 6.53 3.12 9.22
N PRO A 62 7.65 3.82 9.52
CA PRO A 62 8.92 3.61 8.82
C PRO A 62 9.41 2.16 8.84
N HIS A 63 9.09 1.41 9.90
CA HIS A 63 9.45 0.00 10.05
C HIS A 63 8.80 -0.89 8.99
N THR A 64 7.55 -0.60 8.59
CA THR A 64 6.83 -1.38 7.56
C THR A 64 7.58 -1.37 6.23
N THR A 65 8.15 -0.21 5.87
CA THR A 65 9.01 -0.08 4.68
C THR A 65 10.27 -0.94 4.82
N HIS A 66 10.92 -0.92 5.99
CA HIS A 66 12.15 -1.69 6.23
C HIS A 66 11.90 -3.20 6.14
N ASP A 67 10.77 -3.67 6.67
CA ASP A 67 10.38 -5.07 6.61
C ASP A 67 10.17 -5.50 5.15
N ALA A 68 9.44 -4.70 4.37
CA ALA A 68 9.19 -4.98 2.95
C ALA A 68 10.45 -4.95 2.07
N VAL A 69 11.37 -4.00 2.29
CA VAL A 69 12.64 -3.92 1.55
C VAL A 69 13.57 -5.09 1.88
N SER A 70 13.39 -5.72 3.05
CA SER A 70 14.18 -6.88 3.47
C SER A 70 13.74 -8.18 2.80
N GLU A 71 12.56 -8.19 2.17
CA GLU A 71 11.99 -9.36 1.51
C GLU A 71 12.56 -9.52 0.09
N MET A 72 13.16 -10.69 -0.17
CA MET A 72 13.87 -10.96 -1.43
C MET A 72 12.95 -10.84 -2.65
N SER A 73 11.72 -11.34 -2.53
CA SER A 73 10.76 -11.30 -3.64
C SER A 73 10.41 -9.86 -4.07
N VAL A 74 10.38 -8.92 -3.14
CA VAL A 74 10.16 -7.49 -3.41
C VAL A 74 11.37 -6.87 -4.13
N VAL A 75 12.58 -7.20 -3.66
CA VAL A 75 13.84 -6.73 -4.27
C VAL A 75 14.03 -7.26 -5.69
N GLU A 76 13.66 -8.51 -5.96
CA GLU A 76 13.73 -9.11 -7.30
C GLU A 76 12.81 -8.40 -8.30
N VAL A 77 11.58 -8.04 -7.89
CA VAL A 77 10.67 -7.24 -8.73
C VAL A 77 11.28 -5.87 -9.02
N PHE A 78 11.82 -5.20 -7.99
CA PHE A 78 12.44 -3.88 -8.16
C PHE A 78 13.62 -3.91 -9.14
N THR A 79 14.58 -4.82 -8.93
CA THR A 79 15.77 -4.93 -9.79
C THR A 79 15.45 -5.33 -11.23
N THR A 80 14.29 -5.94 -11.46
CA THR A 80 13.75 -6.21 -12.79
C THR A 80 13.07 -4.99 -13.40
N ALA A 81 12.41 -4.16 -12.58
CA ALA A 81 11.62 -3.01 -13.02
C ALA A 81 12.43 -1.72 -13.20
N TYR A 82 13.49 -1.56 -12.40
CA TYR A 82 14.29 -0.36 -12.28
C TYR A 82 15.78 -0.64 -12.43
N GLU A 83 16.45 0.17 -13.24
CA GLU A 83 17.91 0.34 -13.20
C GLU A 83 18.25 1.38 -12.11
N GLY A 84 18.00 1.03 -10.84
CA GLY A 84 18.09 1.94 -9.70
C GLY A 84 18.77 1.35 -8.48
N SER A 85 18.93 2.18 -7.45
CA SER A 85 19.47 1.79 -6.15
C SER A 85 18.38 1.24 -5.23
N LEU A 86 18.76 0.49 -4.19
CA LEU A 86 17.80 0.06 -3.14
C LEU A 86 17.16 1.25 -2.40
N GLU A 87 17.80 2.43 -2.43
CA GLU A 87 17.22 3.67 -1.88
C GLU A 87 15.98 4.12 -2.68
N ASP A 88 15.99 3.94 -4.00
CA ASP A 88 14.83 4.21 -4.85
C ASP A 88 13.69 3.23 -4.55
N CYS A 89 14.01 1.95 -4.35
CA CYS A 89 13.05 0.92 -3.92
C CYS A 89 12.40 1.31 -2.58
N SER A 90 13.23 1.66 -1.60
CA SER A 90 12.78 2.09 -0.27
C SER A 90 11.90 3.33 -0.35
N THR A 91 12.22 4.28 -1.23
CA THR A 91 11.42 5.50 -1.42
C THR A 91 10.04 5.17 -2.02
N ILE A 92 10.01 4.32 -3.05
CA ILE A 92 8.74 3.90 -3.67
C ILE A 92 7.86 3.22 -2.63
N LEU A 93 8.38 2.23 -1.91
CA LEU A 93 7.62 1.52 -0.89
C LEU A 93 7.15 2.43 0.23
N ASP A 94 8.03 3.29 0.75
CA ASP A 94 7.67 4.22 1.83
C ASP A 94 6.56 5.19 1.41
N VAL A 95 6.59 5.71 0.19
CA VAL A 95 5.49 6.55 -0.34
C VAL A 95 4.17 5.77 -0.35
N HIS A 96 4.18 4.50 -0.78
CA HIS A 96 2.94 3.72 -0.88
C HIS A 96 2.42 3.25 0.47
N TYR A 97 3.27 2.94 1.45
CA TYR A 97 2.82 2.68 2.83
C TYR A 97 2.27 3.94 3.51
N ARG A 98 2.81 5.12 3.18
CA ARG A 98 2.25 6.40 3.63
C ARG A 98 0.89 6.68 2.99
N LEU A 99 0.73 6.40 1.69
CA LEU A 99 -0.58 6.44 1.03
C LEU A 99 -1.59 5.47 1.66
N LEU A 100 -1.14 4.27 2.06
CA LEU A 100 -1.99 3.29 2.74
C LEU A 100 -2.48 3.82 4.08
N ALA A 101 -1.60 4.44 4.87
CA ALA A 101 -1.97 5.07 6.13
C ALA A 101 -2.97 6.21 5.92
N GLU A 102 -2.74 7.09 4.94
CA GLU A 102 -3.67 8.17 4.61
C GLU A 102 -5.02 7.64 4.10
N THR A 103 -5.02 6.57 3.29
CA THR A 103 -6.23 5.87 2.82
C THR A 103 -7.04 5.31 3.98
N LEU A 104 -6.39 4.69 4.96
CA LEU A 104 -7.04 4.17 6.16
C LEU A 104 -7.68 5.30 6.99
N ILE A 105 -6.95 6.40 7.19
CA ILE A 105 -7.41 7.57 7.95
C ILE A 105 -8.60 8.23 7.25
N GLN A 106 -8.50 8.50 5.95
CA GLN A 106 -9.50 9.23 5.18
C GLN A 106 -10.68 8.36 4.74
N GLY A 107 -10.48 7.04 4.60
CA GLY A 107 -11.48 6.09 4.14
C GLY A 107 -11.76 6.14 2.63
N ASN A 108 -10.80 6.62 1.83
CA ASN A 108 -10.88 6.68 0.37
C ASN A 108 -9.48 6.62 -0.25
N THR A 109 -9.40 6.43 -1.57
CA THR A 109 -8.16 6.30 -2.34
C THR A 109 -7.87 7.49 -3.26
N GLU A 110 -8.48 8.65 -3.03
CA GLU A 110 -8.34 9.83 -3.92
C GLU A 110 -6.88 10.30 -4.04
N LEU A 111 -6.12 10.19 -2.95
CA LEU A 111 -4.69 10.54 -2.94
C LEU A 111 -3.84 9.64 -3.85
N VAL A 112 -4.23 8.38 -4.04
CA VAL A 112 -3.51 7.47 -4.94
C VAL A 112 -3.56 7.99 -6.37
N GLU A 113 -4.74 8.43 -6.83
CA GLU A 113 -4.90 9.02 -8.16
C GLU A 113 -4.00 10.26 -8.30
N HIS A 114 -4.01 11.15 -7.30
CA HIS A 114 -3.22 12.39 -7.33
C HIS A 114 -1.71 12.16 -7.41
N VAL A 115 -1.17 11.19 -6.66
CA VAL A 115 0.26 10.86 -6.72
C VAL A 115 0.65 10.35 -8.11
N TYR A 116 -0.22 9.58 -8.76
CA TYR A 116 0.04 9.04 -10.09
C TYR A 116 -0.13 10.09 -11.22
N GLU A 117 -0.88 11.17 -11.00
CA GLU A 117 -0.99 12.29 -11.96
C GLU A 117 0.37 12.93 -12.28
N LYS A 118 1.37 12.86 -11.39
CA LYS A 118 2.71 13.44 -11.63
C LYS A 118 3.37 12.92 -12.90
N PHE A 119 3.07 11.67 -13.29
CA PHE A 119 3.62 11.05 -14.48
C PHE A 119 2.99 11.59 -15.77
N ALA A 120 1.85 12.27 -15.69
CA ALA A 120 1.14 12.85 -16.84
C ALA A 120 1.94 13.97 -17.55
N ALA A 121 2.98 14.53 -16.92
CA ALA A 121 3.87 15.50 -17.55
C ALA A 121 4.99 14.84 -18.40
N LEU A 122 5.20 13.53 -18.29
CA LEU A 122 6.31 12.84 -18.96
C LEU A 122 5.98 12.52 -20.43
N PRO A 123 7.00 12.45 -21.31
CA PRO A 123 6.83 11.94 -22.67
C PRO A 123 6.17 10.55 -22.67
N PRO A 124 5.28 10.20 -23.63
CA PRO A 124 4.43 9.01 -23.55
C PRO A 124 5.17 7.69 -23.26
N ARG A 125 6.33 7.47 -23.89
CA ARG A 125 7.14 6.26 -23.65
C ARG A 125 7.71 6.21 -22.24
N LEU A 126 8.30 7.30 -21.76
CA LEU A 126 8.86 7.41 -20.42
C LEU A 126 7.78 7.37 -19.33
N ARG A 127 6.62 7.96 -19.60
CA ARG A 127 5.44 7.88 -18.74
C ARG A 127 5.02 6.44 -18.49
N LYS A 128 4.81 5.68 -19.57
CA LYS A 128 4.33 4.32 -19.49
C LYS A 128 5.31 3.38 -18.77
N SER A 129 6.62 3.52 -19.03
CA SER A 129 7.63 2.74 -18.31
C SER A 129 7.69 3.13 -16.83
N SER A 130 7.67 4.43 -16.51
CA SER A 130 7.73 4.94 -15.13
C SER A 130 6.52 4.50 -14.29
N LEU A 131 5.30 4.68 -14.82
CA LEU A 131 4.06 4.25 -14.15
C LEU A 131 4.06 2.77 -13.84
N ARG A 132 4.42 1.94 -14.83
CA ARG A 132 4.45 0.48 -14.68
C ARG A 132 5.49 0.03 -13.67
N ALA A 133 6.69 0.58 -13.75
CA ALA A 133 7.75 0.22 -12.81
C ALA A 133 7.37 0.62 -11.38
N THR A 134 6.83 1.84 -11.18
CA THR A 134 6.40 2.32 -9.84
C THR A 134 5.30 1.42 -9.28
N ALA A 135 4.27 1.16 -10.09
CA ALA A 135 3.16 0.32 -9.67
C ALA A 135 3.59 -1.11 -9.36
N ALA A 136 4.48 -1.73 -10.16
CA ALA A 136 4.95 -3.09 -9.92
C ALA A 136 5.75 -3.21 -8.61
N CYS A 137 6.63 -2.25 -8.33
CA CYS A 137 7.40 -2.25 -7.09
C CYS A 137 6.51 -2.06 -5.86
N ALA A 138 5.57 -1.11 -5.93
CA ALA A 138 4.60 -0.88 -4.87
C ALA A 138 3.65 -2.07 -4.67
N GLU A 139 3.17 -2.68 -5.76
CA GLU A 139 2.33 -3.89 -5.73
C GLU A 139 3.05 -5.03 -5.02
N ALA A 140 4.33 -5.28 -5.34
CA ALA A 140 5.10 -6.34 -4.69
C ALA A 140 5.18 -6.15 -3.16
N GLY A 141 5.47 -4.93 -2.69
CA GLY A 141 5.50 -4.65 -1.26
C GLY A 141 4.13 -4.77 -0.59
N LEU A 142 3.09 -4.21 -1.21
CA LEU A 142 1.73 -4.28 -0.68
C LEU A 142 1.21 -5.73 -0.63
N LEU A 143 1.48 -6.54 -1.66
CA LEU A 143 1.09 -7.96 -1.68
C LEU A 143 1.81 -8.77 -0.61
N HIS A 144 3.11 -8.53 -0.40
CA HIS A 144 3.85 -9.18 0.69
C HIS A 144 3.21 -8.87 2.05
N THR A 145 2.99 -7.59 2.36
CA THR A 145 2.35 -7.22 3.63
C THR A 145 0.91 -7.77 3.72
N ARG A 146 0.16 -7.76 2.61
CA ARG A 146 -1.18 -8.33 2.53
C ARG A 146 -1.21 -9.81 2.88
N GLU A 147 -0.26 -10.60 2.37
CA GLU A 147 -0.13 -12.03 2.69
C GLU A 147 0.07 -12.26 4.19
N GLU A 148 0.83 -11.40 4.88
CA GLU A 148 0.99 -11.49 6.33
C GLU A 148 -0.33 -11.29 7.08
N TYR A 149 -1.10 -10.26 6.72
CA TYR A 149 -2.41 -10.00 7.31
C TYR A 149 -3.44 -11.09 6.97
N GLU A 150 -3.39 -11.67 5.76
CA GLU A 150 -4.24 -12.80 5.38
C GLU A 150 -3.94 -14.04 6.24
N MET A 151 -2.66 -14.34 6.48
CA MET A 151 -2.26 -15.43 7.36
C MET A 151 -2.75 -15.22 8.79
N MET A 152 -2.59 -14.01 9.34
CA MET A 152 -3.11 -13.67 10.67
C MET A 152 -4.62 -13.82 10.76
N ASN A 153 -5.36 -13.34 9.75
CA ASN A 153 -6.81 -13.47 9.72
C ASN A 153 -7.32 -14.88 9.50
N ALA A 154 -6.60 -15.73 8.77
CA ALA A 154 -6.97 -17.14 8.62
C ALA A 154 -6.93 -17.88 9.98
N VAL A 155 -6.00 -17.51 10.87
CA VAL A 155 -5.94 -18.06 12.23
C VAL A 155 -7.08 -17.52 13.10
N LEU A 156 -7.37 -16.22 12.99
CA LEU A 156 -8.42 -15.59 13.79
C LEU A 156 -9.83 -15.94 13.32
N SER A 157 -10.05 -16.19 12.03
CA SER A 157 -11.38 -16.41 11.45
C SER A 157 -12.09 -17.60 12.07
N GLU A 158 -11.37 -18.69 12.37
CA GLU A 158 -11.96 -19.89 12.97
C GLU A 158 -12.54 -19.60 14.37
N VAL A 159 -11.83 -18.79 15.17
CA VAL A 159 -12.23 -18.43 16.54
C VAL A 159 -13.35 -17.38 16.54
N VAL A 160 -13.30 -16.44 15.59
CA VAL A 160 -14.35 -15.43 15.42
C VAL A 160 -15.65 -16.07 14.93
N GLU A 161 -15.58 -16.98 13.96
CA GLU A 161 -16.74 -17.69 13.42
C GLU A 161 -17.39 -18.65 14.42
N SER A 162 -16.61 -19.23 15.35
CA SER A 162 -17.17 -20.06 16.43
C SER A 162 -17.94 -19.25 17.49
N GLY A 163 -17.71 -17.93 17.54
CA GLY A 163 -18.28 -17.04 18.56
C GLY A 163 -17.55 -17.09 19.91
N ASP A 164 -16.42 -17.79 19.99
CA ASP A 164 -15.61 -17.90 21.20
C ASP A 164 -14.51 -16.82 21.30
N ALA A 165 -14.39 -15.96 20.28
CA ALA A 165 -13.42 -14.87 20.26
C ALA A 165 -13.67 -13.87 21.41
N ASP A 166 -12.61 -13.56 22.15
CA ASP A 166 -12.63 -12.46 23.09
C ASP A 166 -12.59 -11.10 22.37
N GLU A 167 -12.81 -10.03 23.14
CA GLU A 167 -12.85 -8.66 22.61
C GLU A 167 -11.53 -8.29 21.89
N GLY A 168 -10.39 -8.79 22.38
CA GLY A 168 -9.09 -8.54 21.76
C GLY A 168 -8.95 -9.21 20.40
N ALA A 169 -9.36 -10.47 20.29
CA ALA A 169 -9.35 -11.23 19.04
C ALA A 169 -10.30 -10.62 18.00
N LEU A 170 -11.48 -10.15 18.42
CA LEU A 170 -12.41 -9.44 17.54
C LEU A 170 -11.83 -8.12 17.03
N MET A 171 -11.24 -7.31 17.92
CA MET A 171 -10.62 -6.04 17.53
C MET A 171 -9.45 -6.26 16.56
N GLU A 172 -8.62 -7.26 16.82
CA GLU A 172 -7.49 -7.62 15.95
C GLU A 172 -7.98 -8.07 14.56
N PHE A 173 -9.03 -8.88 14.51
CA PHE A 173 -9.64 -9.34 13.26
C PHE A 173 -10.26 -8.17 12.45
N GLU A 174 -10.97 -7.26 13.11
CA GLU A 174 -11.54 -6.06 12.48
C GLU A 174 -10.44 -5.15 11.91
N LYS A 175 -9.37 -4.93 12.67
CA LYS A 175 -8.21 -4.14 12.25
C LYS A 175 -7.53 -4.76 11.04
N ASN A 176 -7.26 -6.06 11.06
CA ASN A 176 -6.64 -6.77 9.95
C ASN A 176 -7.53 -6.73 8.69
N ASN A 177 -8.84 -6.91 8.83
CA ASN A 177 -9.77 -6.78 7.71
C ASN A 177 -9.78 -5.35 7.13
N ALA A 178 -9.68 -4.33 7.98
CA ALA A 178 -9.56 -2.94 7.53
C ALA A 178 -8.26 -2.71 6.74
N MET A 179 -7.15 -3.29 7.19
CA MET A 179 -5.87 -3.24 6.48
C MET A 179 -5.95 -3.93 5.11
N LEU A 180 -6.45 -5.16 5.07
CA LEU A 180 -6.62 -5.94 3.84
C LEU A 180 -7.49 -5.19 2.83
N LYS A 181 -8.62 -4.65 3.28
CA LYS A 181 -9.51 -3.86 2.43
C LYS A 181 -8.81 -2.61 1.87
N ALA A 182 -8.06 -1.88 2.70
CA ALA A 182 -7.36 -0.68 2.24
C ALA A 182 -6.26 -1.00 1.22
N MET A 183 -5.56 -2.13 1.38
CA MET A 183 -4.60 -2.62 0.39
C MET A 183 -5.29 -3.01 -0.92
N ASP A 184 -6.41 -3.72 -0.87
CA ASP A 184 -7.18 -4.09 -2.07
C ASP A 184 -7.67 -2.82 -2.82
N ASP A 185 -8.24 -1.86 -2.10
CA ASP A 185 -8.72 -0.59 -2.67
C ASP A 185 -7.55 0.23 -3.28
N MET A 186 -6.38 0.24 -2.63
CA MET A 186 -5.17 0.88 -3.15
C MET A 186 -4.64 0.21 -4.43
N LEU A 187 -4.53 -1.13 -4.42
CA LEU A 187 -4.07 -1.89 -5.58
C LEU A 187 -4.98 -1.66 -6.78
N GLU A 188 -6.31 -1.65 -6.57
CA GLU A 188 -7.27 -1.34 -7.62
C GLU A 188 -7.08 0.09 -8.17
N ALA A 189 -6.93 1.08 -7.28
CA ALA A 189 -6.70 2.48 -7.68
C ALA A 189 -5.39 2.65 -8.48
N MET A 190 -4.31 2.00 -8.05
CA MET A 190 -3.03 2.00 -8.77
C MET A 190 -3.16 1.35 -10.15
N LEU A 191 -3.81 0.19 -10.24
CA LEU A 191 -3.98 -0.54 -11.49
C LEU A 191 -4.82 0.24 -12.51
N LYS A 192 -5.89 0.90 -12.05
CA LYS A 192 -6.70 1.82 -12.88
C LYS A 192 -5.83 2.91 -13.51
N ASN A 193 -4.98 3.55 -12.71
CA ASN A 193 -4.04 4.57 -13.19
C ASN A 193 -3.00 4.02 -14.17
N VAL A 194 -2.63 2.73 -14.10
CA VAL A 194 -1.74 2.12 -15.08
C VAL A 194 -2.49 1.77 -16.38
N SER A 195 -3.76 1.35 -16.29
CA SER A 195 -4.56 0.94 -17.44
C SER A 195 -5.05 2.09 -18.31
N ASP A 196 -5.23 3.27 -17.72
CA ASP A 196 -5.73 4.46 -18.42
C ASP A 196 -4.68 5.09 -19.39
N TRP A 197 -3.46 4.52 -19.49
CA TRP A 197 -2.34 5.03 -20.32
C TRP A 197 -1.59 3.94 -21.13
#